data_AF-A0A8C0EXR8-F1
#
_entry.id   AF-A0A8C0EXR8-F1
#
_cell.length_a   1.000
_cell.length_b   1.000
_cell.length_c   1.000
_cell.angle_alpha   90.00
_cell.angle_beta   90.00
_cell.angle_gamma   90.00
#
_symmetry.space_group_name_H-M   'P 1'
#
loop_
_entity.id
_entity.type
_entity.pdbx_description
1 polymer ?
#
loop_
_entity_poly.entity_id
_entity_poly.type
_entity_poly.pdbx_seq_one_letter_code
_entity_poly.pdbx_strand_id
1 'polypeptide(L)'
;ADTVADRVRVPWFAGAVKIKVSLVPPLVLLPVFLHVAALHFLLGLVILTSLPVVVLWYYYLTHRRKERTLFFLSLGLFSLGYMYYVFLQEVVPRGHVGHSQVVALTGGLVLMLAALSRAKKDPGYLPIPAGDEKSSQRGLPNKGVRGSSNGLHGVTPSGAAGGRAVNGETKGYSRVSAEEPEGVKKDWCTKCQLVRPARAGHCRLCGRCVRRLDHHCVWINSCVGEQNHQAFILALSFFMLTSVYGITLTLHTVCRGRTPFVALFYCPGAYSDYSSALSFTCVWYCAIVTAGMGYILVIQLLNISYNVTEREARLALRDNTGRRLLGGLVIDTGQYNRGFLCNWGHFLSLGSSPPQRSAEDIV
;
A
#
# COMPACT_ATOMS: atom_id res chain seq x y z
N ALA A 1 2.66 16.85 22.59
CA ALA A 1 2.84 15.45 22.14
C ALA A 1 4.23 15.17 21.58
N ASP A 2 5.01 16.20 21.21
CA ASP A 2 6.35 16.04 20.61
C ASP A 2 7.50 15.82 21.62
N THR A 3 7.29 16.10 22.90
CA THR A 3 8.36 16.07 23.93
C THR A 3 8.74 14.67 24.42
N VAL A 4 7.84 13.70 24.37
CA VAL A 4 8.12 12.30 24.78
C VAL A 4 8.80 11.52 23.64
N ALA A 5 8.41 11.81 22.39
CA ALA A 5 8.97 11.16 21.21
C ALA A 5 10.45 11.52 20.95
N ASP A 6 10.93 12.64 21.48
CA ASP A 6 12.35 13.04 21.38
C ASP A 6 13.27 12.33 22.39
N ARG A 7 12.71 11.75 23.45
CA ARG A 7 13.48 11.22 24.59
C ARG A 7 13.72 9.72 24.56
N VAL A 8 12.97 8.95 23.76
CA VAL A 8 13.17 7.49 23.67
C VAL A 8 14.13 7.18 22.52
N ARG A 9 15.41 7.00 22.89
CA ARG A 9 16.46 6.52 21.98
C ARG A 9 16.98 5.18 22.50
N VAL A 10 17.03 4.15 21.64
CA VAL A 10 17.61 2.86 22.00
C VAL A 10 19.03 2.78 21.44
N PRO A 11 20.03 2.39 22.24
CA PRO A 11 21.38 2.20 21.74
C PRO A 11 21.39 1.04 20.74
N TRP A 12 21.91 1.30 19.54
CA TRP A 12 22.12 0.30 18.51
C TRP A 12 23.58 0.34 18.05
N PHE A 13 24.03 -0.71 17.36
CA PHE A 13 25.44 -0.90 16.96
C PHE A 13 26.03 0.25 16.11
N ALA A 14 25.19 1.13 15.54
CA ALA A 14 25.61 2.29 14.75
C ALA A 14 25.15 3.64 15.35
N GLY A 15 24.73 3.67 16.62
CA GLY A 15 24.25 4.87 17.32
C GLY A 15 22.83 4.77 17.87
N ALA A 16 22.41 5.79 18.62
CA ALA A 16 21.11 5.81 19.29
C ALA A 16 19.96 6.06 18.30
N VAL A 17 19.11 5.06 18.08
CA VAL A 17 17.99 5.15 17.13
C VAL A 17 16.77 5.75 17.84
N LYS A 18 16.21 6.84 17.28
CA LYS A 18 14.98 7.47 17.78
C LYS A 18 13.78 6.55 17.52
N ILE A 19 13.16 6.03 18.57
CA ILE A 19 11.94 5.23 18.43
C ILE A 19 10.77 6.17 18.24
N LYS A 20 10.15 6.14 17.06
CA LYS A 20 8.88 6.83 16.85
C LYS A 20 7.85 6.20 17.77
N VAL A 21 7.23 6.98 18.65
CA VAL A 21 6.19 6.54 19.60
C VAL A 21 5.06 5.76 18.93
N SER A 22 4.82 5.99 17.64
CA SER A 22 3.88 5.20 16.82
C SER A 22 4.22 3.71 16.70
N LEU A 23 5.45 3.29 17.00
CA LEU A 23 5.94 1.91 16.93
C LEU A 23 5.66 1.13 18.22
N VAL A 24 5.60 1.81 19.37
CA VAL A 24 5.53 1.15 20.69
C VAL A 24 4.21 0.38 20.91
N PRO A 25 3.03 0.94 20.58
CA PRO A 25 1.77 0.24 20.86
C PRO A 25 1.65 -1.10 20.13
N PRO A 26 1.95 -1.24 18.82
CA PRO A 26 1.98 -2.55 18.17
C PRO A 26 2.92 -3.58 18.82
N LEU A 27 4.11 -3.14 19.25
CA LEU A 27 5.15 -4.01 19.80
C LEU A 27 4.79 -4.59 21.18
N VAL A 28 4.08 -3.81 22.00
CA VAL A 28 3.75 -4.20 23.38
C VAL A 28 2.33 -4.78 23.48
N LEU A 29 1.37 -4.20 22.76
CA LEU A 29 -0.03 -4.59 22.91
C LEU A 29 -0.32 -5.95 22.28
N LEU A 30 0.31 -6.28 21.14
CA LEU A 30 0.01 -7.53 20.46
C LEU A 30 0.39 -8.77 21.30
N PRO A 31 1.62 -8.90 21.84
CA PRO A 31 1.98 -10.06 22.66
C PRO A 31 1.11 -10.13 23.91
N VAL A 32 0.88 -8.98 24.57
CA VAL A 32 0.03 -8.92 25.78
C VAL A 32 -1.38 -9.41 25.47
N PHE A 33 -2.00 -8.93 24.40
CA PHE A 33 -3.34 -9.37 24.01
C PHE A 33 -3.39 -10.86 23.67
N LEU A 34 -2.38 -11.40 22.98
CA LEU A 34 -2.31 -12.82 22.66
C LEU A 34 -2.12 -13.70 23.90
N HIS A 35 -1.28 -13.27 24.85
CA HIS A 35 -1.10 -13.96 26.13
C HIS A 35 -2.36 -13.92 26.99
N VAL A 36 -3.06 -12.78 27.07
CA VAL A 36 -4.35 -12.68 27.80
C VAL A 36 -5.42 -13.53 27.12
N ALA A 37 -5.48 -13.53 25.78
CA ALA A 37 -6.37 -14.37 25.00
C ALA A 37 -6.13 -15.87 25.26
N ALA A 38 -4.88 -16.28 25.49
CA ALA A 38 -4.53 -17.66 25.79
C ALA A 38 -5.00 -18.14 27.18
N LEU A 39 -5.40 -17.24 28.10
CA LEU A 39 -5.84 -17.63 29.43
C LEU A 39 -7.20 -18.34 29.43
N HIS A 40 -8.06 -18.05 28.45
CA HIS A 40 -9.37 -18.67 28.35
C HIS A 40 -9.96 -18.54 26.95
N PHE A 41 -10.62 -19.59 26.45
CA PHE A 41 -11.22 -19.60 25.11
C PHE A 41 -12.15 -18.40 24.83
N LEU A 42 -13.00 -18.02 25.79
CA LEU A 42 -13.88 -16.85 25.65
C LEU A 42 -13.11 -15.53 25.55
N LEU A 43 -12.00 -15.39 26.29
CA LEU A 43 -11.12 -14.21 26.18
C LEU A 43 -10.48 -14.16 24.80
N GLY A 44 -10.00 -15.30 24.30
CA GLY A 44 -9.47 -15.41 22.95
C GLY A 44 -10.47 -14.98 21.88
N LEU A 45 -11.72 -15.46 21.96
CA LEU A 45 -12.78 -15.07 21.03
C LEU A 45 -13.04 -13.55 21.07
N VAL A 46 -13.22 -12.97 22.25
CA VAL A 46 -13.51 -11.53 22.40
C VAL A 46 -12.35 -10.66 21.95
N ILE A 47 -11.13 -10.98 22.38
CA ILE A 47 -9.94 -10.19 22.05
C ILE A 47 -9.65 -10.25 20.56
N LEU A 48 -9.61 -11.43 19.95
CA LEU A 48 -9.22 -11.56 18.53
C LEU A 48 -10.27 -11.00 17.56
N THR A 49 -11.56 -11.12 17.89
CA THR A 49 -12.63 -10.54 17.05
C THR A 49 -12.71 -9.01 17.17
N SER A 50 -12.41 -8.46 18.35
CA SER A 50 -12.38 -6.99 18.56
C SER A 50 -11.07 -6.33 18.09
N LEU A 51 -9.96 -7.07 18.02
CA LEU A 51 -8.64 -6.54 17.69
C LEU A 51 -8.59 -5.73 16.37
N PRO A 52 -9.17 -6.19 15.24
CA PRO A 52 -9.17 -5.39 14.01
C PRO A 52 -9.88 -4.04 14.19
N VAL A 53 -11.00 -4.03 14.93
CA VAL A 53 -11.78 -2.82 15.20
C VAL A 53 -10.99 -1.86 16.09
N VAL A 54 -10.36 -2.38 17.15
CA VAL A 54 -9.54 -1.57 18.07
C VAL A 54 -8.33 -0.98 17.35
N VAL A 55 -7.65 -1.74 16.50
CA VAL A 55 -6.50 -1.26 15.71
C VAL A 55 -6.93 -0.16 14.74
N LEU A 56 -8.05 -0.34 14.04
CA LEU A 56 -8.60 0.67 13.12
C LEU A 56 -9.04 1.94 13.86
N TRP A 57 -9.72 1.78 15.00
CA TRP A 57 -10.14 2.89 15.85
C TRP A 57 -8.94 3.67 16.39
N TYR A 58 -7.93 2.98 16.93
CA TYR A 58 -6.69 3.60 17.38
C TYR A 58 -6.01 4.37 16.24
N TYR A 59 -5.87 3.75 15.06
CA TYR A 59 -5.32 4.40 13.88
C TYR A 59 -6.10 5.67 13.51
N TYR A 60 -7.42 5.59 13.51
CA TYR A 60 -8.27 6.73 13.18
C TYR A 60 -8.10 7.88 14.18
N LEU A 61 -8.00 7.60 15.47
CA LEU A 61 -7.82 8.61 16.51
C LEU A 61 -6.43 9.28 16.45
N THR A 62 -5.38 8.48 16.29
CA THR A 62 -4.00 8.94 16.54
C THR A 62 -3.21 9.25 15.26
N HIS A 63 -3.60 8.67 14.13
CA HIS A 63 -2.79 8.63 12.92
C HIS A 63 -3.51 9.11 11.65
N ARG A 64 -4.85 9.24 11.62
CA ARG A 64 -5.59 9.68 10.41
C ARG A 64 -5.15 11.04 9.83
N ARG A 65 -4.61 11.91 10.69
CA ARG A 65 -4.16 13.26 10.31
C ARG A 65 -2.67 13.32 9.93
N LYS A 66 -1.92 12.22 10.13
CA LYS A 66 -0.49 12.16 9.79
C LYS A 66 -0.35 11.69 8.35
N GLU A 67 0.45 12.41 7.57
CA GLU A 67 0.62 12.13 6.13
C GLU A 67 1.28 10.78 5.85
N ARG A 68 2.18 10.32 6.75
CA ARG A 68 2.86 9.03 6.64
C ARG A 68 3.08 8.41 8.01
N THR A 69 2.75 7.13 8.14
CA THR A 69 2.91 6.40 9.40
C THR A 69 3.52 5.03 9.15
N LEU A 70 4.43 4.61 10.03
CA LEU A 70 5.03 3.27 9.99
C LEU A 70 4.22 2.25 10.80
N PHE A 71 3.07 2.66 11.35
CA PHE A 71 2.28 1.87 12.29
C PHE A 71 1.93 0.49 11.71
N PHE A 72 1.26 0.44 10.56
CA PHE A 72 0.84 -0.83 9.94
C PHE A 72 2.01 -1.69 9.47
N LEU A 73 3.06 -1.08 8.91
CA LEU A 73 4.27 -1.81 8.53
C LEU A 73 4.95 -2.43 9.76
N SER A 74 5.08 -1.67 10.86
CA SER A 74 5.66 -2.17 12.10
C SER A 74 4.81 -3.24 12.76
N LEU A 75 3.48 -3.07 12.77
CA LEU A 75 2.54 -4.06 13.28
C LEU A 75 2.67 -5.37 12.49
N GLY A 76 2.70 -5.30 11.16
CA GLY A 76 2.84 -6.49 10.31
C GLY A 76 4.17 -7.22 10.50
N LEU A 77 5.29 -6.49 10.47
CA LEU A 77 6.62 -7.09 10.64
C LEU A 77 6.83 -7.67 12.04
N PHE A 78 6.37 -6.97 13.07
CA PHE A 78 6.45 -7.47 14.44
C PHE A 78 5.55 -8.68 14.65
N SER A 79 4.31 -8.64 14.15
CA SER A 79 3.40 -9.79 14.17
C SER A 79 4.08 -11.01 13.55
N LEU A 80 4.65 -10.84 12.37
CA LEU A 80 5.32 -11.92 11.65
C LEU A 80 6.50 -12.50 12.45
N GLY A 81 7.35 -11.64 13.00
CA GLY A 81 8.49 -12.06 13.84
C GLY A 81 8.05 -12.75 15.13
N TYR A 82 7.04 -12.21 15.82
CA TYR A 82 6.52 -12.79 17.06
C TYR A 82 5.82 -14.13 16.82
N MET A 83 5.03 -14.27 15.76
CA MET A 83 4.42 -15.56 15.38
C MET A 83 5.48 -16.61 15.06
N TYR A 84 6.52 -16.24 14.33
CA TYR A 84 7.64 -17.13 14.03
C TYR A 84 8.42 -17.50 15.30
N TYR A 85 8.63 -16.55 16.22
CA TYR A 85 9.24 -16.81 17.52
C TYR A 85 8.43 -17.82 18.35
N VAL A 86 7.11 -17.59 18.51
CA VAL A 86 6.23 -18.53 19.22
C VAL A 86 6.23 -19.91 18.56
N PHE A 87 6.24 -19.97 17.22
CA PHE A 87 6.37 -21.25 16.51
C PHE A 87 7.65 -22.00 16.89
N LEU A 88 8.80 -21.31 16.91
CA LEU A 88 10.07 -21.93 17.27
C LEU A 88 10.17 -22.34 18.73
N GLN A 89 9.51 -21.64 19.65
CA GLN A 89 9.59 -21.91 21.09
C GLN A 89 8.52 -22.88 21.58
N GLU A 90 7.31 -22.83 21.04
CA GLU A 90 6.16 -23.58 21.55
C GLU A 90 5.80 -24.79 20.68
N VAL A 91 6.04 -24.71 19.36
CA VAL A 91 5.60 -25.73 18.39
C VAL A 91 6.73 -26.69 18.04
N VAL A 92 7.91 -26.16 17.68
CA VAL A 92 9.06 -26.99 17.26
C VAL A 92 9.55 -27.94 18.38
N PRO A 93 9.67 -27.53 19.66
CA PRO A 93 10.17 -28.41 20.72
C PRO A 93 9.25 -29.59 21.04
N ARG A 94 8.00 -29.59 20.56
CA ARG A 94 7.07 -30.72 20.68
C ARG A 94 7.47 -31.92 19.82
N GLY A 95 8.46 -31.78 18.93
CA GLY A 95 9.07 -32.88 18.17
C GLY A 95 8.27 -33.35 16.95
N HIS A 96 7.11 -32.76 16.66
CA HIS A 96 6.30 -33.12 15.48
C HIS A 96 6.68 -32.35 14.21
N VAL A 97 7.50 -31.30 14.35
CA VAL A 97 7.97 -30.50 13.21
C VAL A 97 9.40 -30.90 12.88
N GLY A 98 9.61 -31.47 11.70
CA GLY A 98 10.93 -31.85 11.21
C GLY A 98 11.77 -30.64 10.78
N HIS A 99 13.09 -30.81 10.72
CA HIS A 99 14.02 -29.74 10.35
C HIS A 99 13.75 -29.20 8.94
N SER A 100 13.40 -30.09 8.00
CA SER A 100 13.02 -29.70 6.63
C SER A 100 11.79 -28.79 6.59
N GLN A 101 10.82 -29.00 7.47
CA GLN A 101 9.61 -28.18 7.57
C GLN A 101 9.95 -26.78 8.14
N VAL A 102 10.84 -26.71 9.13
CA VAL A 102 11.36 -25.44 9.66
C VAL A 102 12.13 -24.68 8.57
N VAL A 103 13.01 -25.35 7.83
CA VAL A 103 13.76 -24.74 6.71
C VAL A 103 12.81 -24.24 5.63
N ALA A 104 11.78 -25.01 5.25
CA ALA A 104 10.78 -24.58 4.27
C ALA A 104 9.99 -23.35 4.72
N LEU A 105 9.54 -23.32 5.98
CA LEU A 105 8.82 -22.17 6.54
C LEU A 105 9.72 -20.93 6.63
N THR A 106 10.98 -21.10 7.05
CA THR A 106 11.98 -20.03 7.10
C THR A 106 12.29 -19.48 5.71
N GLY A 107 12.46 -20.37 4.72
CA GLY A 107 12.67 -19.99 3.32
C GLY A 107 11.50 -19.19 2.77
N GLY A 108 10.26 -19.62 3.02
CA GLY A 108 9.05 -18.87 2.66
C GLY A 108 9.00 -17.48 3.29
N LEU A 109 9.36 -17.37 4.57
CA LEU A 109 9.47 -16.10 5.29
C LEU A 109 10.52 -15.17 4.64
N VAL A 110 11.71 -15.67 4.33
CA VAL A 110 12.78 -14.90 3.68
C VAL A 110 12.34 -14.43 2.29
N LEU A 111 11.73 -15.30 1.48
CA LEU A 111 11.21 -14.95 0.16
C LEU A 111 10.11 -13.89 0.23
N MET A 112 9.21 -14.00 1.21
CA MET A 112 8.17 -12.99 1.47
C MET A 112 8.79 -11.63 1.82
N LEU A 113 9.77 -11.59 2.74
CA LEU A 113 10.44 -10.35 3.13
C LEU A 113 11.26 -9.75 1.97
N ALA A 114 11.91 -10.59 1.17
CA ALA A 114 12.62 -10.14 -0.03
C ALA A 114 11.66 -9.53 -1.06
N ALA A 115 10.52 -10.19 -1.33
CA ALA A 115 9.48 -9.66 -2.21
C ALA A 115 8.88 -8.36 -1.67
N LEU A 116 8.62 -8.27 -0.36
CA LEU A 116 8.14 -7.07 0.31
C LEU A 116 9.16 -5.92 0.19
N SER A 117 10.45 -6.20 0.36
CA SER A 117 11.52 -5.20 0.20
C SER A 117 11.55 -4.65 -1.23
N ARG A 118 11.33 -5.50 -2.24
CA ARG A 118 11.21 -5.10 -3.65
C ARG A 118 9.93 -4.30 -3.88
N ALA A 119 8.80 -4.71 -3.30
CA ALA A 119 7.54 -3.97 -3.36
C ALA A 119 7.65 -2.58 -2.73
N LYS A 120 8.56 -2.38 -1.78
CA LYS A 120 8.82 -1.07 -1.15
C LYS A 120 9.72 -0.15 -1.99
N LYS A 121 10.44 -0.68 -2.98
CA LYS A 121 11.25 0.13 -3.92
C LYS A 121 10.36 1.07 -4.74
N ASP A 122 11.00 1.89 -5.58
CA ASP A 122 10.31 2.90 -6.39
C ASP A 122 9.09 2.30 -7.14
N PRO A 123 7.87 2.81 -6.91
CA PRO A 123 6.69 2.39 -7.65
C PRO A 123 6.65 2.92 -9.09
N GLY A 124 7.61 3.77 -9.47
CA GLY A 124 7.63 4.49 -10.73
C GLY A 124 7.16 5.93 -10.55
N TYR A 125 7.80 6.67 -9.63
CA TYR A 125 7.54 8.10 -9.49
C TYR A 125 7.90 8.86 -10.78
N LEU A 126 7.04 9.81 -11.17
CA LEU A 126 7.34 10.70 -12.29
C LEU A 126 8.35 11.76 -11.85
N PRO A 127 9.36 12.08 -12.70
CA PRO A 127 10.29 13.16 -12.41
C PRO A 127 9.54 14.48 -12.39
N ILE A 128 9.89 15.34 -11.43
CA ILE A 128 9.39 16.73 -11.39
C ILE A 128 10.28 17.53 -12.35
N PRO A 129 9.71 18.29 -13.30
CA PRO A 129 10.51 19.17 -14.15
C PRO A 129 11.37 20.11 -13.30
N ALA A 130 12.67 20.21 -13.62
CA ALA A 130 13.56 21.13 -12.93
C ALA A 130 13.18 22.58 -13.30
N GLY A 131 12.25 23.15 -12.54
CA GLY A 131 11.84 24.54 -12.57
C GLY A 131 11.48 24.97 -11.16
N ASP A 132 12.36 25.76 -10.55
CA ASP A 132 12.27 26.38 -9.23
C ASP A 132 12.27 25.47 -7.98
N GLU A 133 13.42 24.86 -7.71
CA GLU A 133 13.79 24.30 -6.39
C GLU A 133 13.86 25.32 -5.23
N LYS A 134 13.43 26.59 -5.42
CA LYS A 134 13.49 27.61 -4.36
C LYS A 134 12.23 27.75 -3.48
N SER A 135 11.15 27.00 -3.70
CA SER A 135 9.91 27.18 -2.90
C SER A 135 9.58 26.08 -1.88
N SER A 136 10.29 24.95 -1.85
CA SER A 136 9.95 23.83 -0.93
C SER A 136 10.79 23.76 0.36
N GLN A 137 11.64 24.76 0.64
CA GLN A 137 12.40 24.87 1.91
C GLN A 137 12.36 26.27 2.56
N ARG A 138 11.25 27.01 2.48
CA ARG A 138 11.02 28.12 3.44
C ARG A 138 9.95 27.71 4.45
N GLY A 139 10.39 27.55 5.69
CA GLY A 139 9.54 27.32 6.84
C GLY A 139 8.43 28.35 6.95
N LEU A 140 7.30 27.91 7.50
CA LEU A 140 6.19 28.77 7.90
C LEU A 140 6.70 29.98 8.69
N PRO A 141 6.38 31.23 8.32
CA PRO A 141 6.39 32.31 9.26
C PRO A 141 5.08 32.33 10.05
N ASN A 142 5.25 32.47 11.36
CA ASN A 142 4.23 32.68 12.39
C ASN A 142 3.21 33.76 11.97
N LYS A 143 1.91 33.48 12.11
CA LYS A 143 0.86 34.50 12.10
C LYS A 143 0.95 35.30 13.40
N GLY A 144 1.65 36.44 13.33
CA GLY A 144 1.56 37.52 14.32
C GLY A 144 0.44 38.49 13.94
N VAL A 145 -0.37 38.83 14.94
CA VAL A 145 -1.50 39.77 14.90
C VAL A 145 -1.00 41.23 14.86
N ARG A 146 -1.61 42.04 13.98
CA ARG A 146 -1.80 43.53 13.97
C ARG A 146 -1.89 43.97 12.49
N GLY A 147 -2.77 44.83 11.99
CA GLY A 147 -3.74 45.77 12.54
C GLY A 147 -3.77 46.99 11.60
N SER A 148 -4.96 47.45 11.17
CA SER A 148 -5.25 48.71 10.43
C SER A 148 -4.62 48.89 9.03
N SER A 149 -5.22 49.54 8.03
CA SER A 149 -6.48 50.30 7.87
C SER A 149 -6.66 50.66 6.38
N ASN A 150 -7.93 50.75 5.94
CA ASN A 150 -8.57 51.65 4.95
C ASN A 150 -7.79 52.00 3.65
N GLY A 151 -8.33 51.81 2.45
CA GLY A 151 -9.58 52.28 1.82
C GLY A 151 -9.27 52.35 0.30
N LEU A 152 -10.11 52.70 -0.67
CA LEU A 152 -11.52 53.02 -0.84
C LEU A 152 -11.71 53.01 -2.38
N HIS A 153 -12.94 52.74 -2.81
CA HIS A 153 -13.46 52.68 -4.18
C HIS A 153 -13.03 53.78 -5.19
N GLY A 154 -13.08 53.43 -6.49
CA GLY A 154 -13.23 54.37 -7.59
C GLY A 154 -13.56 53.68 -8.92
N VAL A 155 -14.78 53.89 -9.43
CA VAL A 155 -15.38 53.34 -10.66
C VAL A 155 -15.07 54.24 -11.88
N THR A 156 -15.19 53.63 -13.08
CA THR A 156 -15.07 54.04 -14.52
C THR A 156 -15.73 55.40 -14.92
N PRO A 157 -15.71 55.94 -16.18
CA PRO A 157 -15.56 55.27 -17.51
C PRO A 157 -14.95 56.06 -18.74
N SER A 158 -14.78 55.28 -19.84
CA SER A 158 -14.91 55.58 -21.29
C SER A 158 -14.22 56.77 -22.02
N GLY A 159 -13.63 56.46 -23.19
CA GLY A 159 -13.25 57.42 -24.23
C GLY A 159 -12.58 56.74 -25.44
N ALA A 160 -12.96 57.11 -26.67
CA ALA A 160 -12.83 56.33 -27.91
C ALA A 160 -11.71 56.81 -28.89
N ALA A 161 -11.59 56.04 -29.99
CA ALA A 161 -10.92 56.34 -31.29
C ALA A 161 -9.38 56.28 -31.30
N GLY A 162 -8.67 55.76 -32.31
CA GLY A 162 -8.99 55.25 -33.65
C GLY A 162 -7.75 55.49 -34.55
N GLY A 163 -7.37 54.54 -35.42
CA GLY A 163 -6.53 54.87 -36.59
C GLY A 163 -5.32 53.97 -36.93
N ARG A 164 -5.55 53.10 -37.93
CA ARG A 164 -4.77 52.92 -39.19
C ARG A 164 -3.47 52.10 -39.23
N ALA A 165 -3.42 51.33 -40.32
CA ALA A 165 -2.52 50.23 -40.69
C ALA A 165 -1.23 50.64 -41.41
N VAL A 166 -0.22 49.76 -41.42
CA VAL A 166 0.71 49.54 -42.57
C VAL A 166 1.18 48.06 -42.58
N ASN A 167 1.22 47.51 -43.79
CA ASN A 167 1.56 46.15 -44.20
C ASN A 167 3.04 45.77 -43.99
N GLY A 168 3.28 44.45 -43.89
CA GLY A 168 4.60 43.83 -44.09
C GLY A 168 4.45 42.35 -44.44
N GLU A 169 4.41 42.04 -45.73
CA GLU A 169 4.46 40.68 -46.26
C GLU A 169 5.84 40.04 -46.00
N THR A 170 5.86 38.80 -45.51
CA THR A 170 7.00 37.90 -45.72
C THR A 170 6.49 36.46 -45.91
N LYS A 171 6.76 35.93 -47.09
CA LYS A 171 6.48 34.56 -47.53
C LYS A 171 7.28 33.54 -46.71
N GLY A 172 6.67 32.36 -46.52
CA GLY A 172 7.39 31.09 -46.57
C GLY A 172 7.56 30.35 -45.24
N TYR A 173 6.65 29.42 -44.94
CA TYR A 173 6.92 27.97 -45.00
C TYR A 173 5.67 27.25 -44.46
N SER A 174 4.88 26.68 -45.36
CA SER A 174 3.74 25.83 -45.00
C SER A 174 4.28 24.57 -44.33
N ARG A 175 4.28 24.53 -43.00
CA ARG A 175 4.30 23.24 -42.27
C ARG A 175 2.93 22.63 -42.41
N VAL A 176 2.87 21.53 -43.16
CA VAL A 176 1.79 20.56 -43.13
C VAL A 176 1.47 20.27 -41.67
N SER A 177 0.33 20.78 -41.20
CA SER A 177 -0.20 20.41 -39.89
C SER A 177 -0.72 18.99 -40.05
N ALA A 178 0.03 18.03 -39.51
CA ALA A 178 -0.55 16.74 -39.19
C ALA A 178 -1.70 17.01 -38.22
N GLU A 179 -2.91 16.65 -38.63
CA GLU A 179 -4.10 16.71 -37.81
C GLU A 179 -3.85 15.88 -36.53
N GLU A 180 -3.53 16.56 -35.42
CA GLU A 180 -3.65 15.96 -34.10
C GLU A 180 -5.13 15.63 -33.91
N PRO A 181 -5.49 14.38 -33.53
CA PRO A 181 -6.87 14.04 -33.29
C PRO A 181 -7.43 14.92 -32.18
N GLU A 182 -8.60 15.48 -32.46
CA GLU A 182 -9.31 16.42 -31.58
C GLU A 182 -9.32 15.97 -30.11
N GLY A 183 -8.83 16.85 -29.23
CA GLY A 183 -9.38 16.96 -27.88
C GLY A 183 -8.90 15.97 -26.81
N VAL A 184 -7.68 15.42 -26.88
CA VAL A 184 -7.12 14.75 -25.69
C VAL A 184 -6.84 15.81 -24.62
N LYS A 185 -7.80 16.02 -23.71
CA LYS A 185 -7.60 16.83 -22.49
C LYS A 185 -6.36 16.32 -21.75
N LYS A 186 -5.25 17.03 -21.86
CA LYS A 186 -4.00 16.70 -21.17
C LYS A 186 -4.26 16.72 -19.66
N ASP A 187 -4.08 15.58 -19.00
CA ASP A 187 -4.37 15.40 -17.57
C ASP A 187 -3.29 16.08 -16.70
N TRP A 188 -3.38 17.40 -16.55
CA TRP A 188 -2.40 18.18 -15.79
C TRP A 188 -2.44 17.89 -14.29
N CYS A 189 -1.29 17.82 -13.65
CA CYS A 189 -1.16 17.79 -12.19
C CYS A 189 -0.65 19.13 -11.66
N THR A 190 -1.51 19.88 -10.98
CA THR A 190 -1.14 21.18 -10.38
C THR A 190 -0.13 21.09 -9.24
N LYS A 191 -0.01 19.92 -8.58
CA LYS A 191 0.95 19.72 -7.48
C LYS A 191 2.35 19.39 -7.96
N CYS A 192 2.47 18.59 -9.02
CA CYS A 192 3.77 18.18 -9.58
C CYS A 192 4.17 19.00 -10.80
N GLN A 193 3.31 19.91 -11.27
CA GLN A 193 3.54 20.77 -12.44
C GLN A 193 3.96 19.97 -13.68
N LEU A 194 3.24 18.88 -13.96
CA LEU A 194 3.50 18.00 -15.10
C LEU A 194 2.21 17.48 -15.72
N VAL A 195 2.25 17.16 -17.01
CA VAL A 195 1.20 16.40 -17.69
C VAL A 195 1.32 14.93 -17.28
N ARG A 196 0.24 14.35 -16.73
CA ARG A 196 0.24 12.94 -16.33
C ARG A 196 0.12 12.07 -17.58
N PRO A 197 1.02 11.07 -17.75
CA PRO A 197 0.82 10.00 -18.70
C PRO A 197 -0.49 9.23 -18.41
N ALA A 198 -0.96 8.46 -19.38
CA ALA A 198 -2.14 7.61 -19.20
C ALA A 198 -2.00 6.74 -17.94
N ARG A 199 -3.09 6.60 -17.19
CA ARG A 199 -3.19 5.81 -15.95
C ARG A 199 -2.33 6.31 -14.77
N ALA A 200 -1.52 7.35 -14.95
CA ALA A 200 -0.74 7.92 -13.85
C ALA A 200 -1.63 8.69 -12.87
N GLY A 201 -1.19 8.77 -11.61
CA GLY A 201 -1.98 9.40 -10.55
C GLY A 201 -1.15 10.10 -9.50
N HIS A 202 -1.64 11.23 -9.02
CA HIS A 202 -1.04 11.93 -7.88
C HIS A 202 -1.46 11.27 -6.56
N CYS A 203 -0.50 10.72 -5.83
CA CYS A 203 -0.74 10.21 -4.48
C CYS A 203 -0.54 11.33 -3.46
N ARG A 204 -1.62 11.72 -2.77
CA ARG A 204 -1.58 12.79 -1.74
C ARG A 204 -0.64 12.45 -0.57
N LEU A 205 -0.59 11.18 -0.16
CA LEU A 205 0.27 10.71 0.94
C LEU A 205 1.76 10.67 0.55
N CYS A 206 2.05 10.55 -0.74
CA CYS A 206 3.43 10.60 -1.24
C CYS A 206 3.84 11.95 -1.80
N GLY A 207 2.90 12.85 -2.06
CA GLY A 207 3.15 14.16 -2.68
C GLY A 207 3.70 14.08 -4.10
N ARG A 208 3.58 12.92 -4.78
CA ARG A 208 4.17 12.69 -6.10
C ARG A 208 3.22 11.92 -7.01
N CYS A 209 3.35 12.17 -8.31
CA CYS A 209 2.69 11.37 -9.34
C CYS A 209 3.41 10.03 -9.54
N VAL A 210 2.65 8.96 -9.69
CA VAL A 210 3.14 7.58 -9.88
C VAL A 210 2.57 7.04 -11.19
N ARG A 211 3.42 6.41 -12.01
CA ARG A 211 3.00 5.72 -13.25
C ARG A 211 2.12 4.52 -12.92
N ARG A 212 1.03 4.35 -13.70
CA ARG A 212 0.01 3.30 -13.50
C ARG A 212 -0.33 3.09 -12.01
N LEU A 213 -0.70 4.16 -11.32
CA LEU A 213 -0.95 4.16 -9.88
C LEU A 213 -2.10 3.19 -9.55
N ASP A 214 -1.81 2.19 -8.73
CA ASP A 214 -2.81 1.26 -8.21
C ASP A 214 -3.45 1.78 -6.93
N HIS A 215 -2.65 1.88 -5.87
CA HIS A 215 -3.07 2.47 -4.60
C HIS A 215 -1.86 2.91 -3.77
N HIS A 216 -2.12 3.66 -2.70
CA HIS A 216 -1.14 3.84 -1.64
C HIS A 216 -1.39 2.78 -0.57
N CYS A 217 -0.42 1.89 -0.38
CA CYS A 217 -0.54 0.79 0.57
C CYS A 217 0.02 1.22 1.93
N VAL A 218 -0.87 1.34 2.92
CA VAL A 218 -0.49 1.70 4.30
C VAL A 218 0.38 0.63 4.97
N TRP A 219 0.25 -0.64 4.55
CA TRP A 219 0.98 -1.78 5.11
C TRP A 219 2.46 -1.79 4.70
N ILE A 220 2.80 -1.33 3.50
CA ILE A 220 4.20 -1.21 3.05
C ILE A 220 4.72 0.23 3.18
N ASN A 221 3.83 1.17 3.54
CA ASN A 221 4.06 2.61 3.59
C ASN A 221 4.76 3.10 2.31
N SER A 222 4.18 2.73 1.15
CA SER A 222 4.61 3.11 -0.20
C SER A 222 3.43 2.98 -1.17
N CYS A 223 3.52 3.62 -2.34
CA CYS A 223 2.57 3.35 -3.41
C CYS A 223 2.85 2.00 -4.05
N VAL A 224 1.81 1.38 -4.58
CA VAL A 224 1.88 0.30 -5.57
C VAL A 224 1.58 0.91 -6.93
N GLY A 225 2.50 0.75 -7.88
CA GLY A 225 2.45 1.34 -9.21
C GLY A 225 3.18 0.44 -10.21
N GLU A 226 3.42 0.97 -11.40
CA GLU A 226 3.95 0.21 -12.54
C GLU A 226 5.20 -0.63 -12.22
N GLN A 227 6.17 -0.06 -11.51
CA GLN A 227 7.49 -0.69 -11.35
C GLN A 227 7.58 -1.70 -10.21
N ASN A 228 6.63 -1.68 -9.25
CA ASN A 228 6.69 -2.54 -8.06
C ASN A 228 5.46 -3.45 -7.89
N HIS A 229 4.46 -3.36 -8.77
CA HIS A 229 3.22 -4.14 -8.65
C HIS A 229 3.48 -5.64 -8.62
N GLN A 230 4.36 -6.16 -9.48
CA GLN A 230 4.70 -7.58 -9.50
C GLN A 230 5.31 -8.06 -8.18
N ALA A 231 6.21 -7.27 -7.60
CA ALA A 231 6.82 -7.57 -6.31
C ALA A 231 5.79 -7.54 -5.17
N PHE A 232 4.79 -6.64 -5.25
CA PHE A 232 3.69 -6.60 -4.30
C PHE A 232 2.82 -7.87 -4.35
N ILE A 233 2.46 -8.34 -5.55
CA ILE A 233 1.72 -9.60 -5.72
C ILE A 233 2.56 -10.79 -5.22
N LEU A 234 3.85 -10.82 -5.54
CA LEU A 234 4.75 -11.87 -5.07
C LEU A 234 4.85 -11.91 -3.54
N ALA A 235 4.91 -10.74 -2.89
CA ALA A 235 4.94 -10.64 -1.43
C ALA A 235 3.65 -11.18 -0.80
N LEU A 236 2.48 -10.84 -1.37
CA LEU A 236 1.19 -11.37 -0.92
C LEU A 236 1.11 -12.90 -1.13
N SER A 237 1.55 -13.41 -2.28
CA SER A 237 1.53 -14.84 -2.57
C SER A 237 2.43 -15.64 -1.61
N PHE A 238 3.66 -15.19 -1.38
CA PHE A 238 4.54 -15.85 -0.39
C PHE A 238 4.00 -15.73 1.03
N PHE A 239 3.38 -14.59 1.39
CA PHE A 239 2.71 -14.43 2.67
C PHE A 239 1.61 -15.47 2.85
N MET A 240 0.74 -15.65 1.85
CA MET A 240 -0.36 -16.62 1.91
C MET A 240 0.16 -18.05 2.03
N LEU A 241 1.09 -18.46 1.18
CA LEU A 241 1.67 -19.81 1.20
C LEU A 241 2.35 -20.12 2.55
N THR A 242 3.19 -19.20 3.02
CA THR A 242 3.94 -19.37 4.28
C THR A 242 2.99 -19.38 5.48
N SER A 243 1.99 -18.52 5.51
CA SER A 243 1.03 -18.44 6.63
C SER A 243 0.13 -19.67 6.68
N VAL A 244 -0.41 -20.13 5.55
CA VAL A 244 -1.21 -21.36 5.48
C VAL A 244 -0.38 -22.57 5.91
N TYR A 245 0.87 -22.65 5.47
CA TYR A 245 1.77 -23.74 5.86
C TYR A 245 2.08 -23.72 7.37
N GLY A 246 2.43 -22.56 7.94
CA GLY A 246 2.70 -22.42 9.37
C GLY A 246 1.47 -22.70 10.26
N ILE A 247 0.28 -22.23 9.85
CA ILE A 247 -1.00 -22.55 10.51
C ILE A 247 -1.23 -24.07 10.50
N THR A 248 -1.02 -24.71 9.35
CA THR A 248 -1.21 -26.15 9.18
C THR A 248 -0.28 -26.95 10.09
N LEU A 249 1.02 -26.63 10.10
CA LEU A 249 2.01 -27.29 10.97
C LEU A 249 1.65 -27.14 12.46
N THR A 250 1.24 -25.94 12.86
CA THR A 250 0.88 -25.66 14.25
C THR A 250 -0.38 -26.43 14.67
N LEU A 251 -1.42 -26.45 13.83
CA LEU A 251 -2.65 -27.21 14.09
C LEU A 251 -2.40 -28.71 14.13
N HIS A 252 -1.57 -29.26 13.23
CA HIS A 252 -1.19 -30.67 13.29
C HIS A 252 -0.46 -31.05 14.58
N THR A 253 0.29 -30.10 15.15
CA THR A 253 1.06 -30.30 16.37
C THR A 253 0.18 -30.19 17.63
N VAL A 254 -0.68 -29.16 17.70
CA VAL A 254 -1.52 -28.86 18.87
C VAL A 254 -2.81 -29.67 18.90
N CYS A 255 -3.41 -29.93 17.73
CA CYS A 255 -4.74 -30.53 17.59
C CYS A 255 -4.67 -31.85 16.82
N ARG A 256 -3.96 -32.82 17.40
CA ARG A 256 -3.67 -34.12 16.78
C ARG A 256 -4.95 -34.87 16.38
N GLY A 257 -4.85 -35.60 15.26
CA GLY A 257 -5.94 -36.45 14.75
C GLY A 257 -7.11 -35.71 14.09
N ARG A 258 -7.01 -34.39 13.91
CA ARG A 258 -8.02 -33.58 13.22
C ARG A 258 -7.44 -32.98 11.95
N THR A 259 -8.29 -32.79 10.94
CA THR A 259 -7.92 -32.00 9.76
C THR A 259 -7.71 -30.53 10.17
N PRO A 260 -6.84 -29.77 9.49
CA PRO A 260 -6.60 -28.36 9.83
C PRO A 260 -7.87 -27.51 9.86
N PHE A 261 -8.81 -27.79 8.94
CA PHE A 261 -10.10 -27.10 8.91
C PHE A 261 -10.91 -27.33 10.20
N VAL A 262 -11.09 -28.58 10.62
CA VAL A 262 -11.81 -28.90 11.87
C VAL A 262 -11.04 -28.37 13.08
N ALA A 263 -9.72 -28.55 13.10
CA ALA A 263 -8.86 -28.09 14.17
C ALA A 263 -8.92 -26.57 14.39
N LEU A 264 -9.09 -25.79 13.33
CA LEU A 264 -9.24 -24.33 13.42
C LEU A 264 -10.46 -23.89 14.22
N PHE A 265 -11.56 -24.65 14.15
CA PHE A 265 -12.81 -24.29 14.83
C PHE A 265 -13.06 -25.11 16.10
N TYR A 266 -12.48 -26.30 16.21
CA TYR A 266 -12.73 -27.21 17.32
C TYR A 266 -11.49 -28.03 17.72
N CYS A 267 -10.95 -27.68 18.89
CA CYS A 267 -9.81 -28.36 19.50
C CYS A 267 -9.97 -28.37 21.03
N PRO A 268 -10.68 -29.36 21.61
CA PRO A 268 -11.04 -29.37 23.04
C PRO A 268 -9.83 -29.40 23.99
N GLY A 269 -8.67 -29.90 23.53
CA GLY A 269 -7.42 -29.90 24.30
C GLY A 269 -6.56 -28.65 24.11
N ALA A 270 -6.96 -27.67 23.31
CA ALA A 270 -6.11 -26.51 23.03
C ALA A 270 -5.79 -25.69 24.29
N TYR A 271 -6.69 -25.66 25.27
CA TYR A 271 -6.55 -24.88 26.51
C TYR A 271 -6.20 -25.75 27.73
N SER A 272 -5.75 -27.00 27.55
CA SER A 272 -5.32 -27.85 28.67
C SER A 272 -4.03 -27.37 29.33
N ASP A 273 -3.18 -26.70 28.57
CA ASP A 273 -1.93 -26.12 29.02
C ASP A 273 -1.69 -24.78 28.32
N TYR A 274 -0.91 -23.92 28.96
CA TYR A 274 -0.68 -22.56 28.49
C TYR A 274 0.06 -22.49 27.14
N SER A 275 1.02 -23.39 26.91
CA SER A 275 1.80 -23.44 25.65
C SER A 275 0.89 -23.74 24.46
N SER A 276 -0.01 -24.72 24.62
CA SER A 276 -1.01 -25.09 23.60
C SER A 276 -2.01 -23.96 23.39
N ALA A 277 -2.45 -23.31 24.47
CA ALA A 277 -3.42 -22.22 24.40
C ALA A 277 -2.85 -21.00 23.67
N LEU A 278 -1.60 -20.65 23.95
CA LEU A 278 -0.87 -19.58 23.27
C LEU A 278 -0.69 -19.90 21.79
N SER A 279 -0.20 -21.11 21.47
CA SER A 279 -0.02 -21.55 20.09
C SER A 279 -1.33 -21.52 19.29
N PHE A 280 -2.42 -21.98 19.89
CA PHE A 280 -3.75 -21.99 19.27
C PHE A 280 -4.32 -20.58 19.07
N THR A 281 -4.12 -19.68 20.05
CA THR A 281 -4.48 -18.27 19.93
C THR A 281 -3.71 -17.59 18.80
N CYS A 282 -2.42 -17.86 18.67
CA CYS A 282 -1.59 -17.39 17.56
C CYS A 282 -2.09 -17.92 16.21
N VAL A 283 -2.54 -19.18 16.14
CA VAL A 283 -3.17 -19.72 14.92
C VAL A 283 -4.41 -18.93 14.53
N TRP A 284 -5.31 -18.64 15.47
CA TRP A 284 -6.50 -17.84 15.17
C TRP A 284 -6.16 -16.44 14.68
N TYR A 285 -5.22 -15.76 15.34
CA TYR A 285 -4.71 -14.47 14.88
C TYR A 285 -4.17 -14.56 13.44
N CYS A 286 -3.30 -15.54 13.17
CA CYS A 286 -2.76 -15.79 11.84
C CYS A 286 -3.86 -16.08 10.82
N ALA A 287 -4.88 -16.86 11.16
CA ALA A 287 -5.99 -17.19 10.27
C ALA A 287 -6.81 -15.95 9.90
N ILE A 288 -7.11 -15.05 10.86
CA ILE A 288 -7.80 -13.78 10.61
C ILE A 288 -6.99 -12.89 9.67
N VAL A 289 -5.69 -12.72 9.95
CA VAL A 289 -4.81 -11.90 9.10
C VAL A 289 -4.67 -12.53 7.71
N THR A 290 -4.52 -13.86 7.62
CA THR A 290 -4.42 -14.61 6.36
C THR A 290 -5.69 -14.47 5.53
N ALA A 291 -6.88 -14.53 6.15
CA ALA A 291 -8.13 -14.31 5.45
C ALA A 291 -8.22 -12.88 4.86
N GLY A 292 -7.84 -11.86 5.64
CA GLY A 292 -7.81 -10.47 5.17
C GLY A 292 -6.82 -10.24 4.02
N MET A 293 -5.60 -10.78 4.12
CA MET A 293 -4.60 -10.70 3.05
C MET A 293 -5.01 -11.51 1.82
N GLY A 294 -5.65 -12.65 2.02
CA GLY A 294 -6.20 -13.49 0.94
C GLY A 294 -7.30 -12.77 0.17
N TYR A 295 -8.19 -12.05 0.85
CA TYR A 295 -9.19 -11.21 0.20
C TYR A 295 -8.55 -10.12 -0.67
N ILE A 296 -7.54 -9.41 -0.15
CA ILE A 296 -6.81 -8.39 -0.91
C ILE A 296 -6.12 -9.02 -2.14
N LEU A 297 -5.48 -10.17 -1.96
CA LEU A 297 -4.82 -10.89 -3.06
C LEU A 297 -5.84 -11.26 -4.15
N VAL A 298 -7.01 -11.79 -3.78
CA VAL A 298 -8.08 -12.13 -4.74
C VAL A 298 -8.52 -10.89 -5.52
N ILE A 299 -8.79 -9.77 -4.84
CA ILE A 299 -9.15 -8.50 -5.52
C ILE A 299 -8.07 -8.07 -6.50
N GLN A 300 -6.79 -8.16 -6.11
CA GLN A 300 -5.69 -7.78 -6.99
C GLN A 300 -5.55 -8.70 -8.20
N LEU A 301 -5.68 -10.02 -8.02
CA LEU A 301 -5.66 -10.98 -9.12
C LEU A 301 -6.82 -10.75 -10.09
N LEU A 302 -8.01 -10.43 -9.58
CA LEU A 302 -9.16 -10.05 -10.40
C LEU A 302 -8.89 -8.75 -11.16
N ASN A 303 -8.42 -7.70 -10.48
CA ASN A 303 -8.07 -6.42 -11.10
C ASN A 303 -7.04 -6.60 -12.23
N ILE A 304 -5.99 -7.40 -12.00
CA ILE A 304 -4.99 -7.77 -13.02
C ILE A 304 -5.65 -8.51 -14.19
N SER A 305 -6.54 -9.47 -13.90
CA SER A 305 -7.24 -10.27 -14.91
C SER A 305 -8.12 -9.44 -15.85
N TYR A 306 -8.61 -8.28 -15.39
CA TYR A 306 -9.36 -7.29 -16.19
C TYR A 306 -8.52 -6.08 -16.61
N ASN A 307 -7.21 -6.07 -16.30
CA ASN A 307 -6.28 -4.97 -16.53
C ASN A 307 -6.75 -3.61 -15.96
N VAL A 308 -7.41 -3.64 -14.82
CA VAL A 308 -7.89 -2.47 -14.09
C VAL A 308 -7.00 -2.26 -12.86
N THR A 309 -6.69 -1.01 -12.52
CA THR A 309 -6.05 -0.69 -11.23
C THR A 309 -7.09 -0.45 -10.14
N GLU A 310 -6.74 -0.62 -8.87
CA GLU A 310 -7.65 -0.32 -7.75
C GLU A 310 -8.13 1.15 -7.78
N ARG A 311 -7.28 2.08 -8.22
CA ARG A 311 -7.66 3.48 -8.44
C ARG A 311 -8.70 3.62 -9.55
N GLU A 312 -8.50 2.96 -10.69
CA GLU A 312 -9.45 2.98 -11.80
C GLU A 312 -10.79 2.38 -11.39
N ALA A 313 -10.79 1.24 -10.70
CA ALA A 313 -12.00 0.62 -10.16
C ALA A 313 -12.76 1.57 -9.21
N ARG A 314 -12.06 2.22 -8.28
CA ARG A 314 -12.67 3.21 -7.36
C ARG A 314 -13.24 4.43 -8.07
N LEU A 315 -12.54 4.95 -9.08
CA LEU A 315 -13.04 6.08 -9.88
C LEU A 315 -14.28 5.66 -10.68
N ALA A 316 -14.26 4.49 -11.31
CA ALA A 316 -15.39 3.96 -12.07
C ALA A 316 -16.62 3.70 -11.19
N LEU A 317 -16.41 3.25 -9.95
CA LEU A 317 -17.48 3.09 -8.96
C LEU A 317 -18.04 4.44 -8.49
N ARG A 318 -17.18 5.43 -8.23
CA ARG A 318 -17.59 6.77 -7.80
C ARG A 318 -18.38 7.49 -8.88
N ASP A 319 -17.94 7.37 -10.13
CA ASP A 319 -18.50 8.08 -11.27
C ASP A 319 -19.60 7.25 -11.97
N ASN A 320 -19.92 6.05 -11.45
CA ASN A 320 -20.90 5.09 -12.00
C ASN A 320 -20.68 4.74 -13.49
N THR A 321 -19.43 4.64 -13.93
CA THR A 321 -19.06 4.38 -15.33
C THR A 321 -18.63 2.93 -15.61
N GLY A 322 -18.33 2.14 -14.58
CA GLY A 322 -17.82 0.76 -14.72
C GLY A 322 -18.91 -0.31 -14.73
N ARG A 323 -18.69 -1.39 -15.50
CA ARG A 323 -19.54 -2.60 -15.45
C ARG A 323 -19.19 -3.42 -14.22
N ARG A 324 -20.19 -3.75 -13.40
CA ARG A 324 -20.04 -4.59 -12.21
C ARG A 324 -20.27 -6.05 -12.59
N LEU A 325 -19.29 -6.90 -12.34
CA LEU A 325 -19.32 -8.33 -12.59
C LEU A 325 -19.14 -9.10 -11.27
N LEU A 326 -19.52 -10.38 -11.22
CA LEU A 326 -19.38 -11.25 -10.04
C LEU A 326 -19.92 -10.61 -8.75
N GLY A 327 -21.17 -10.13 -8.79
CA GLY A 327 -21.80 -9.49 -7.63
C GLY A 327 -21.14 -8.18 -7.18
N GLY A 328 -20.35 -7.54 -8.05
CA GLY A 328 -19.63 -6.30 -7.74
C GLY A 328 -18.19 -6.49 -7.27
N LEU A 329 -17.70 -7.74 -7.24
CA LEU A 329 -16.30 -8.05 -6.90
C LEU A 329 -15.33 -7.62 -8.01
N VAL A 330 -15.82 -7.58 -9.26
CA VAL A 330 -15.05 -7.18 -10.43
C VAL A 330 -15.67 -5.92 -11.01
N ILE A 331 -14.80 -4.94 -11.31
CA ILE A 331 -15.16 -3.71 -12.00
C ILE A 331 -14.41 -3.68 -13.32
N ASP A 332 -15.13 -3.80 -14.43
CA ASP A 332 -14.57 -3.63 -15.76
C ASP A 332 -14.85 -2.21 -16.28
N THR A 333 -13.78 -1.49 -16.62
CA THR A 333 -13.87 -0.14 -17.21
C THR A 333 -14.08 -0.20 -18.73
N GLY A 334 -13.86 -1.35 -19.36
CA GLY A 334 -13.92 -1.56 -20.81
C GLY A 334 -12.77 -0.90 -21.60
N GLN A 335 -11.87 -0.16 -20.94
CA GLN A 335 -10.82 0.62 -21.64
C GLN A 335 -9.55 -0.18 -21.92
N TYR A 336 -9.12 -1.01 -20.97
CA TYR A 336 -7.80 -1.67 -21.02
C TYR A 336 -7.88 -3.20 -21.04
N ASN A 337 -9.08 -3.77 -20.89
CA ASN A 337 -9.31 -5.21 -20.86
C ASN A 337 -9.15 -5.80 -22.28
N ARG A 338 -8.18 -6.69 -22.48
CA ARG A 338 -7.92 -7.38 -23.77
C ARG A 338 -8.04 -8.90 -23.66
N GLY A 339 -8.72 -9.39 -22.62
CA GLY A 339 -8.82 -10.82 -22.31
C GLY A 339 -7.72 -11.30 -21.36
N PHE A 340 -8.02 -12.38 -20.64
CA PHE A 340 -7.23 -12.87 -19.50
C PHE A 340 -5.74 -13.04 -19.82
N LEU A 341 -5.40 -13.81 -20.86
CA LEU A 341 -4.00 -14.10 -21.22
C LEU A 341 -3.22 -12.84 -21.62
N CYS A 342 -3.82 -11.97 -22.45
CA CYS A 342 -3.19 -10.72 -22.86
C CYS A 342 -2.97 -9.76 -21.68
N ASN A 343 -3.95 -9.68 -20.77
CA ASN A 343 -3.86 -8.84 -19.58
C ASN A 343 -2.75 -9.32 -18.64
N TRP A 344 -2.64 -10.64 -18.42
CA TRP A 344 -1.58 -11.24 -17.62
C TRP A 344 -0.20 -11.12 -18.29
N GLY A 345 -0.12 -11.33 -19.61
CA GLY A 345 1.12 -11.09 -20.36
C GLY A 345 1.61 -9.65 -20.22
N HIS A 346 0.71 -8.68 -20.39
CA HIS A 346 1.00 -7.26 -20.17
C HIS A 346 1.41 -6.95 -18.71
N PHE A 347 0.75 -7.57 -17.73
CA PHE A 347 1.12 -7.41 -16.32
C PHE A 347 2.53 -7.96 -16.01
N LEU A 348 2.86 -9.13 -16.58
CA LEU A 348 4.17 -9.77 -16.41
C LEU A 348 5.30 -9.03 -17.15
N SER A 349 4.97 -8.22 -18.15
CA SER A 349 5.91 -7.29 -18.80
C SER A 349 5.97 -5.89 -18.16
N LEU A 350 5.25 -5.63 -17.05
CA LEU A 350 5.37 -4.33 -16.37
C LEU A 350 6.78 -4.16 -15.81
N GLY A 351 7.39 -3.00 -16.05
CA GLY A 351 8.71 -2.65 -15.51
C GLY A 351 9.90 -3.25 -16.27
N SER A 352 9.70 -4.13 -17.26
CA SER A 352 10.72 -4.30 -18.30
C SER A 352 10.76 -3.02 -19.11
N SER A 353 11.89 -2.30 -19.11
CA SER A 353 12.10 -1.18 -20.02
C SER A 353 11.68 -1.64 -21.42
N PRO A 354 10.85 -0.89 -22.16
CA PRO A 354 10.73 -1.16 -23.58
C PRO A 354 12.16 -1.12 -24.16
N PRO A 355 12.51 -1.97 -25.16
CA PRO A 355 13.70 -1.69 -25.94
C PRO A 355 13.58 -0.23 -26.38
N GLN A 356 14.64 0.56 -26.15
CA GLN A 356 14.77 1.86 -26.81
C GLN A 356 14.45 1.59 -28.27
N ARG A 357 13.32 2.06 -28.78
CA ARG A 357 13.20 2.27 -30.21
C ARG A 357 14.27 3.30 -30.49
N SER A 358 15.41 2.85 -31.00
CA SER A 358 16.39 3.73 -31.63
C SER A 358 15.62 4.59 -32.62
N ALA A 359 15.94 5.87 -32.66
CA ALA A 359 15.36 6.82 -33.58
C ALA A 359 15.88 6.60 -35.02
N GLU A 360 15.95 5.34 -35.48
CA GLU A 360 16.63 4.96 -36.73
C GLU A 360 15.73 4.27 -37.76
N ASP A 361 14.42 4.12 -37.49
CA ASP A 361 13.45 3.63 -38.50
C ASP A 361 12.49 4.75 -38.96
N ILE A 362 13.04 5.92 -39.25
CA ILE A 362 12.43 6.91 -40.16
C ILE A 362 13.55 7.46 -41.05
N VAL A 363 13.78 6.81 -42.18
CA VAL A 363 14.41 7.38 -43.37
C VAL A 363 13.54 7.04 -44.57
#